data_AF-A0A349G9N5-F1
#
_entry.id   AF-A0A349G9N5-F1
#
_cell.length_a   1.000
_cell.length_b   1.000
_cell.length_c   1.000
_cell.angle_alpha   90.00
_cell.angle_beta   90.00
_cell.angle_gamma   90.00
#
_symmetry.space_group_name_H-M   'P 1'
#
loop_
_entity.id
_entity.type
_entity.pdbx_description
1 polymer ?
#
loop_
_entity_poly.entity_id
_entity_poly.type
_entity_poly.pdbx_seq_one_letter_code
_entity_poly.pdbx_strand_id
1 'polypeptide(L)' 'MDPKLMEIVGEKLRLILDEAVFDEQTEKIFKYHYGIDTKRLEPKAISKEIKLSQKKLKLELSRIDNKVFNILKKHDLFNG' A
#
# COMPACT_ATOMS: atom_id res chain seq x y z
N MET A 1 -9.02 10.50 -15.47
CA MET A 1 -7.77 10.40 -14.68
C MET A 1 -6.62 10.50 -15.66
N ASP A 2 -5.66 11.37 -15.41
CA ASP A 2 -4.50 11.56 -16.30
C ASP A 2 -3.57 10.33 -16.21
N PRO A 3 -3.27 9.62 -17.32
CA PRO A 3 -2.39 8.45 -17.33
C PRO A 3 -1.00 8.73 -16.73
N LYS A 4 -0.45 9.94 -16.93
CA LYS A 4 0.86 10.32 -16.38
C LYS A 4 0.84 10.45 -14.88
N LEU A 5 -0.27 10.92 -14.31
CA LEU A 5 -0.42 11.03 -12.86
C LEU A 5 -0.46 9.63 -12.21
N MET A 6 -1.11 8.66 -12.87
CA MET A 6 -1.15 7.28 -12.38
C MET A 6 0.23 6.60 -12.42
N GLU A 7 1.03 6.89 -13.45
CA GLU A 7 2.41 6.40 -13.57
C GLU A 7 3.29 6.93 -12.43
N ILE A 8 3.25 8.24 -12.18
CA ILE A 8 3.99 8.88 -11.07
C ILE A 8 3.58 8.30 -9.72
N VAL A 9 2.28 8.15 -9.47
CA VAL A 9 1.77 7.56 -8.22
C VAL A 9 2.25 6.12 -8.07
N GLY A 10 2.21 5.32 -9.16
CA GLY A 10 2.69 3.95 -9.17
C GLY A 10 4.18 3.84 -8.83
N GLU A 11 5.02 4.70 -9.43
CA GLU A 11 6.47 4.74 -9.12
C GLU A 11 6.74 5.10 -7.67
N LYS A 12 6.05 6.12 -7.13
CA LYS A 12 6.19 6.53 -5.73
C LYS A 12 5.78 5.40 -4.78
N LEU A 13 4.70 4.70 -5.08
CA LEU A 13 4.24 3.57 -4.28
C LEU A 13 5.22 2.38 -4.32
N ARG A 14 5.90 2.14 -5.44
CA ARG A 14 6.98 1.14 -5.52
C ARG A 14 8.17 1.52 -4.66
N LEU A 15 8.60 2.79 -4.68
CA LEU A 15 9.65 3.27 -3.78
C LEU A 15 9.30 3.08 -2.30
N ILE A 16 8.04 3.35 -1.93
CA ILE A 16 7.54 3.13 -0.58
C ILE A 16 7.57 1.65 -0.22
N LEU A 17 7.21 0.77 -1.15
CA LEU A 17 7.27 -0.67 -0.96
C LEU A 17 8.70 -1.14 -0.65
N ASP A 18 9.66 -0.66 -1.42
CA ASP A 18 11.07 -1.02 -1.28
C ASP A 18 11.64 -0.52 0.06
N GLU A 19 11.24 0.66 0.54
CA GLU A 19 11.70 1.21 1.82
C GLU A 19 11.00 0.63 3.06
N ALA A 20 9.71 0.29 2.97
CA ALA A 20 8.90 -0.07 4.14
C ALA A 20 9.30 -1.40 4.79
N VAL A 21 10.08 -2.24 4.09
CA VAL A 21 10.49 -3.60 4.46
C VAL A 21 9.32 -4.36 5.10
N PHE A 22 8.42 -4.86 4.25
CA PHE A 22 7.28 -5.67 4.65
C PHE A 22 7.64 -7.16 4.65
N ASP A 23 6.96 -7.94 5.49
CA ASP A 23 6.93 -9.39 5.28
C ASP A 23 6.07 -9.72 4.03
N GLU A 24 6.22 -10.94 3.52
CA GLU A 24 5.56 -11.38 2.29
C GLU A 24 4.03 -11.19 2.32
N GLN A 25 3.40 -11.37 3.48
CA GLN A 25 1.96 -11.24 3.62
C GLN A 25 1.54 -9.76 3.61
N THR A 26 2.24 -8.92 4.37
CA THR A 26 1.97 -7.48 4.44
C THR A 26 2.26 -6.80 3.09
N GLU A 27 3.29 -7.24 2.37
CA GLU A 27 3.58 -6.80 1.01
C GLU A 27 2.42 -7.11 0.06
N LYS A 28 1.88 -8.33 0.11
CA LYS A 28 0.69 -8.72 -0.69
C LYS A 28 -0.52 -7.84 -0.34
N ILE A 29 -0.77 -7.58 0.94
CA ILE A 29 -1.86 -6.70 1.38
C ILE A 29 -1.66 -5.29 0.82
N PHE A 30 -0.45 -4.75 0.90
CA PHE A 30 -0.10 -3.42 0.36
C PHE A 30 -0.35 -3.35 -1.16
N LYS A 31 0.15 -4.32 -1.93
CA LYS A 31 -0.04 -4.41 -3.38
C LYS A 31 -1.52 -4.43 -3.75
N TYR A 32 -2.34 -5.24 -3.08
CA TYR A 32 -3.79 -5.27 -3.34
C TYR A 32 -4.50 -4.00 -2.88
N HIS A 33 -4.10 -3.39 -1.77
CA HIS A 33 -4.76 -2.21 -1.24
C HIS A 33 -4.56 -0.97 -2.11
N TYR A 34 -3.34 -0.82 -2.65
CA TYR A 34 -2.95 0.32 -3.49
C TYR A 34 -3.00 0.03 -4.99
N GLY A 35 -3.10 -1.24 -5.40
CA GLY A 35 -3.17 -1.64 -6.81
C GLY A 35 -1.83 -1.59 -7.54
N ILE A 36 -0.76 -2.05 -6.89
CA ILE A 36 0.60 -2.04 -7.45
C ILE A 36 0.89 -3.40 -8.05
N ASP A 37 1.15 -3.44 -9.36
CA ASP A 37 1.37 -4.67 -10.14
C ASP A 37 0.19 -5.65 -10.08
N THR A 38 -0.95 -5.21 -9.54
CA THR A 38 -2.18 -5.99 -9.38
C THR A 38 -3.38 -5.06 -9.38
N LYS A 39 -4.58 -5.62 -9.57
CA LYS A 39 -5.82 -4.85 -9.44
C LYS A 39 -6.03 -4.45 -7.99
N ARG A 40 -6.39 -3.18 -7.75
CA ARG A 40 -6.83 -2.71 -6.44
C ARG A 40 -8.06 -3.49 -5.98
N LEU A 41 -8.01 -3.99 -4.75
CA LEU A 41 -9.09 -4.76 -4.14
C LEU A 41 -9.66 -4.03 -2.92
N GLU A 42 -10.97 -4.18 -2.73
CA GLU A 42 -11.64 -3.76 -1.50
C GLU A 42 -11.20 -4.61 -0.30
N PRO A 43 -11.19 -4.09 0.94
CA PRO A 43 -10.74 -4.83 2.12
C PRO A 43 -11.44 -6.19 2.29
N LYS A 44 -12.72 -6.30 1.90
CA LYS A 44 -13.45 -7.58 1.93
C LYS A 44 -12.90 -8.61 0.95
N ALA A 45 -12.44 -8.20 -0.23
CA ALA A 45 -11.81 -9.08 -1.21
C ALA A 45 -10.40 -9.46 -0.77
N ILE A 46 -9.60 -8.50 -0.27
CA ILE A 46 -8.26 -8.77 0.28
C ILE A 46 -8.33 -9.81 1.41
N SER A 47 -9.30 -9.66 2.32
CA SER A 47 -9.52 -10.58 3.45
C SER A 47 -9.74 -12.02 2.98
N LYS A 48 -10.43 -12.22 1.85
CA LYS A 48 -10.66 -13.53 1.26
C LYS A 48 -9.38 -14.10 0.63
N GLU A 49 -8.67 -13.29 -0.16
CA GLU A 49 -7.47 -13.79 -0.86
C GLU A 49 -6.30 -14.10 0.08
N ILE A 50 -6.09 -13.27 1.09
CA ILE A 50 -5.02 -13.47 2.08
C ILE A 50 -5.47 -14.43 3.20
N LYS A 51 -6.72 -14.90 3.18
CA LYS A 51 -7.31 -15.78 4.21
C LYS A 51 -7.14 -15.22 5.62
N LEU A 52 -7.38 -13.92 5.77
CA LEU A 52 -7.14 -13.17 7.00
C LEU A 52 -8.44 -12.54 7.47
N SER A 53 -8.75 -12.61 8.76
CA SER A 53 -10.02 -12.07 9.27
C SER A 53 -10.10 -10.56 9.07
N GLN A 54 -11.29 -10.02 8.80
CA GLN A 54 -11.44 -8.58 8.56
C GLN A 54 -10.90 -7.70 9.70
N LYS A 55 -11.05 -8.15 10.95
CA LYS A 55 -10.50 -7.45 12.12
C LYS A 55 -8.98 -7.39 12.07
N LYS A 56 -8.31 -8.51 11.78
CA LYS A 56 -6.84 -8.55 11.65
C LYS A 56 -6.39 -7.74 10.43
N LEU A 57 -7.11 -7.82 9.32
CA LEU A 57 -6.78 -7.08 8.10
C LEU A 57 -6.85 -5.56 8.34
N LYS A 58 -7.87 -5.09 9.07
CA LYS A 58 -7.99 -3.67 9.42
C LYS A 58 -6.79 -3.18 10.24
N LEU A 59 -6.27 -4.01 11.16
CA LEU A 59 -5.06 -3.69 11.92
C LEU A 59 -3.83 -3.64 11.02
N GLU A 60 -3.69 -4.60 10.11
CA GLU A 60 -2.59 -4.62 9.14
C GLU A 60 -2.64 -3.43 8.18
N LEU A 61 -3.80 -3.08 7.65
CA LEU A 61 -4.00 -1.89 6.82
C LEU A 61 -3.61 -0.61 7.57
N SER A 62 -4.05 -0.46 8.81
CA SER A 62 -3.65 0.70 9.63
C SER A 62 -2.14 0.77 9.87
N ARG A 63 -1.47 -0.37 10.07
CA ARG A 63 0.00 -0.43 10.20
C ARG A 63 0.71 -0.06 8.91
N ILE A 64 0.20 -0.57 7.78
CA ILE A 64 0.66 -0.23 6.44
C ILE A 64 0.53 1.28 6.22
N ASP A 65 -0.65 1.86 6.44
CA ASP A 65 -0.91 3.28 6.19
C ASP A 65 -0.02 4.18 7.05
N ASN A 66 0.21 3.80 8.31
CA ASN A 66 1.14 4.52 9.18
C ASN A 66 2.60 4.44 8.68
N LYS A 67 3.05 3.27 8.21
CA LYS A 67 4.39 3.14 7.60
C LYS A 67 4.52 3.99 6.34
N VAL A 68 3.52 3.93 5.45
CA VAL A 68 3.43 4.73 4.23
C VAL A 68 3.51 6.22 4.58
N PHE A 69 2.69 6.67 5.52
CA PHE A 69 2.68 8.06 5.98
C PHE A 69 4.04 8.51 6.52
N ASN A 70 4.70 7.68 7.34
CA ASN A 70 6.02 7.99 7.88
C ASN A 70 7.09 8.10 6.79
N ILE A 71 7.04 7.23 5.77
CA ILE A 71 7.96 7.29 4.62
C ILE A 71 7.69 8.55 3.81
N LEU A 72 6.43 8.83 3.48
CA LEU A 72 6.04 10.05 2.76
C LEU A 72 6.49 11.32 3.50
N LYS A 73 6.35 11.33 4.83
CA LYS A 73 6.82 12.42 5.69
C LYS A 73 8.34 12.55 5.69
N LYS A 74 9.08 11.43 5.73
CA LYS A 74 10.55 11.42 5.70
C LYS A 74 11.10 11.94 4.37
N HIS A 75 10.45 11.59 3.26
CA HIS A 75 10.82 12.07 1.92
C HIS A 75 10.36 13.49 1.63
N ASP A 76 9.71 14.14 2.59
CA ASP A 76 9.33 15.54 2.50
C ASP A 76 8.61 15.88 1.19
N LEU A 77 7.68 15.01 0.76
CA LEU A 77 6.76 15.29 -0.36
C LEU A 77 5.80 16.46 -0.08
N PHE A 78 6.00 17.17 1.04
CA PHE A 78 5.28 18.35 1.48
C PHE A 78 6.14 19.63 1.51
N ASN A 79 7.43 19.56 1.18
CA ASN A 79 8.28 20.73 0.91
C ASN A 79 8.42 20.92 -0.60
N GLY A 80 7.35 21.42 -1.23
CA GLY A 80 7.32 21.98 -2.58
C GLY A 80 6.68 23.35 -2.54
#